data_AF-A0A960K8F3-F1
#
_entry.id   AF-A0A960K8F3-F1
#
_cell.length_a   1.000
_cell.length_b   1.000
_cell.length_c   1.000
_cell.angle_alpha   90.00
_cell.angle_beta   90.00
_cell.angle_gamma   90.00
#
_symmetry.space_group_name_H-M   'P 1'
#
loop_
_entity.id
_entity.type
_entity.pdbx_description
1 polymer ?
#
loop_
_entity_poly.entity_id
_entity_poly.type
_entity_poly.pdbx_seq_one_letter_code
_entity_poly.pdbx_strand_id
1 'polypeptide(L)'
;MLQAPILVLQSRKTVQSVAVTNGSSPATATLVNIAPSSSDWYLLKIQPTSGPASVYHLETAGPLRIELGSERGGSLRLATDTDTFLCVPWSGPNGGELAQARTSGLPFAPLCGGRLFLRNPATGRRSNLEKVTDFLRDRVKGGEAVTSFVKDTVFKDRYLQTGTSERAARQYAEPPGAPPPVAISQLSAEAQVVPAGLALALNGVQQGRLEVGRWYVATDLPGIFVSSLEAGQVPAVKPEYKPLLSPLDGVENTALTYLVAYDLGIYELGFALGTDHPRLGWSDRSPTEDRDPSLPGPDGIASSEPLARTGVLPPQQVSRVASTFTGGFKRSHGAFKYGDLAAKNRGSHYGFIESGTVFSR
;
A
#
# COMPACT_ATOMS: atom_id res chain seq x y z
N MET A 1 -6.96 -28.40 10.97
CA MET A 1 -6.86 -26.93 11.15
C MET A 1 -5.91 -26.37 10.09
N LEU A 2 -6.12 -25.14 9.59
CA LEU A 2 -5.21 -24.50 8.62
C LEU A 2 -3.90 -24.11 9.33
N GLN A 3 -2.79 -24.78 8.99
CA GLN A 3 -1.46 -24.49 9.53
C GLN A 3 -0.74 -23.52 8.58
N ALA A 4 -0.90 -22.22 8.81
CA ALA A 4 -0.18 -21.18 8.09
C ALA A 4 0.54 -20.28 9.10
N PRO A 5 1.87 -20.08 8.99
CA PRO A 5 2.65 -19.33 9.98
C PRO A 5 2.10 -17.92 10.25
N ILE A 6 1.65 -17.22 9.20
CA ILE A 6 1.06 -15.88 9.30
C ILE A 6 -0.18 -15.82 10.22
N LEU A 7 -0.90 -16.93 10.39
CA LEU A 7 -2.07 -17.00 11.26
C LEU A 7 -1.73 -16.94 12.75
N VAL A 8 -0.48 -17.20 13.12
CA VAL A 8 -0.01 -17.06 14.52
C VAL A 8 -0.04 -15.60 14.95
N LEU A 9 0.17 -14.66 14.01
CA LEU A 9 0.11 -13.22 14.31
C LEU A 9 -1.32 -12.72 14.55
N GLN A 10 -2.33 -13.43 14.04
CA GLN A 10 -3.75 -13.05 14.12
C GLN A 10 -4.37 -13.59 15.40
N SER A 11 -4.24 -12.82 16.49
CA SER A 11 -4.71 -13.22 17.83
C SER A 11 -6.24 -13.30 17.93
N ARG A 12 -6.96 -12.52 17.12
CA ARG A 12 -8.43 -12.42 17.16
C ARG A 12 -9.15 -13.21 16.08
N LYS A 13 -8.45 -13.99 15.25
CA LYS A 13 -9.09 -14.77 14.16
C LYS A 13 -10.17 -15.70 14.69
N THR A 14 -11.23 -15.91 13.93
CA THR A 14 -12.23 -16.95 14.21
C THR A 14 -12.16 -18.05 13.16
N VAL A 15 -12.54 -19.27 13.54
CA VAL A 15 -12.46 -20.45 12.67
C VAL A 15 -13.77 -21.21 12.74
N GLN A 16 -14.32 -21.54 11.57
CA GLN A 16 -15.48 -22.40 11.42
C GLN A 16 -15.13 -23.57 10.51
N SER A 17 -15.73 -24.74 10.71
CA SER A 17 -15.59 -25.86 9.78
C SER A 17 -16.89 -26.63 9.63
N VAL A 18 -17.19 -27.05 8.41
CA VAL A 18 -18.40 -27.78 8.05
C VAL A 18 -18.03 -28.85 7.01
N ALA A 19 -18.69 -30.01 7.07
CA ALA A 19 -18.60 -31.02 6.03
C ALA A 19 -19.31 -30.52 4.77
N VAL A 20 -18.64 -30.61 3.62
CA VAL A 20 -19.15 -30.11 2.34
C VAL A 20 -19.02 -31.15 1.24
N THR A 21 -19.73 -30.93 0.14
CA THR A 21 -19.57 -31.70 -1.10
C THR A 21 -18.86 -30.82 -2.12
N ASN A 22 -17.68 -31.24 -2.58
CA ASN A 22 -16.91 -30.59 -3.62
C ASN A 22 -17.12 -31.35 -4.95
N GLY A 23 -18.00 -30.82 -5.80
CA GLY A 23 -18.51 -31.57 -6.95
C GLY A 23 -19.32 -32.78 -6.46
N SER A 24 -18.85 -33.99 -6.74
CA SER A 24 -19.43 -35.24 -6.24
C SER A 24 -18.67 -35.84 -5.05
N SER A 25 -17.57 -35.23 -4.62
CA SER A 25 -16.67 -35.79 -3.61
C SER A 25 -16.86 -35.14 -2.24
N PRO A 26 -16.89 -35.92 -1.15
CA PRO A 26 -16.93 -35.36 0.20
C PRO A 26 -15.65 -34.59 0.53
N ALA A 27 -15.79 -33.49 1.27
CA ALA A 27 -14.71 -32.63 1.71
C ALA A 27 -15.07 -31.94 3.03
N THR A 28 -14.09 -31.27 3.64
CA THR A 28 -14.30 -30.36 4.77
C THR A 28 -13.93 -28.96 4.33
N ALA A 29 -14.86 -28.01 4.48
CA ALA A 29 -14.55 -26.59 4.36
C ALA A 29 -14.17 -26.03 5.73
N THR A 30 -13.08 -25.27 5.80
CA THR A 30 -12.70 -24.47 6.96
C THR A 30 -12.62 -23.01 6.55
N LEU A 31 -13.38 -22.14 7.20
CA LEU A 31 -13.35 -20.70 7.00
C LEU A 31 -12.66 -20.04 8.18
N VAL A 32 -11.67 -19.20 7.91
CA VAL A 32 -10.96 -18.40 8.91
C VAL A 32 -11.27 -16.94 8.63
N ASN A 33 -11.93 -16.24 9.55
CA ASN A 33 -12.02 -14.78 9.51
C ASN A 33 -10.73 -14.23 10.13
N ILE A 34 -9.92 -13.52 9.34
CA ILE A 34 -8.58 -13.10 9.73
C ILE A 34 -8.61 -12.02 10.82
N ALA A 35 -9.49 -11.03 10.63
CA ALA A 35 -9.64 -9.88 11.52
C ALA A 35 -11.14 -9.58 11.70
N PRO A 36 -11.83 -10.21 12.68
CA PRO A 36 -13.28 -10.10 12.80
C PRO A 36 -13.81 -8.68 13.03
N SER A 37 -12.97 -7.75 13.52
CA SER A 37 -13.36 -6.35 13.71
C SER A 37 -13.54 -5.58 12.40
N SER A 38 -12.84 -5.94 11.33
CA SER A 38 -13.06 -5.42 9.98
C SER A 38 -13.92 -6.37 9.14
N SER A 39 -13.72 -7.68 9.31
CA SER A 39 -14.40 -8.74 8.54
C SER A 39 -14.25 -8.60 7.02
N ASP A 40 -13.14 -8.01 6.56
CA ASP A 40 -12.88 -7.85 5.13
C ASP A 40 -12.24 -9.09 4.52
N TRP A 41 -11.38 -9.78 5.28
CA TRP A 41 -10.52 -10.85 4.77
C TRP A 41 -10.76 -12.19 5.44
N TYR A 42 -10.82 -13.22 4.60
CA TYR A 42 -11.04 -14.59 5.02
C TYR A 42 -10.09 -15.55 4.31
N LEU A 43 -9.77 -16.66 4.97
CA LEU A 43 -9.17 -17.82 4.30
C LEU A 43 -10.18 -18.95 4.26
N LEU A 44 -10.47 -19.45 3.06
CA LEU A 44 -11.27 -20.64 2.85
C LEU A 44 -10.35 -21.80 2.48
N LYS A 45 -10.29 -22.82 3.33
CA LYS A 45 -9.63 -24.09 3.04
C LYS A 45 -10.68 -25.13 2.65
N ILE A 46 -10.50 -25.76 1.49
CA ILE A 46 -11.25 -26.95 1.08
C ILE A 46 -10.31 -28.15 1.19
N GLN A 47 -10.66 -29.10 2.04
CA GLN A 47 -9.92 -30.34 2.29
C GLN A 47 -10.75 -31.53 1.78
N PRO A 48 -10.44 -32.09 0.59
CA PRO A 48 -11.03 -33.35 0.16
C PRO A 48 -10.68 -34.50 1.13
N THR A 49 -11.47 -35.57 1.13
CA THR A 49 -11.17 -36.80 1.88
C THR A 49 -9.86 -37.45 1.44
N SER A 50 -9.51 -37.34 0.16
CA SER A 50 -8.23 -37.78 -0.40
C SER A 50 -7.61 -36.68 -1.26
N GLY A 51 -6.32 -36.43 -1.05
CA GLY A 51 -5.55 -35.43 -1.81
C GLY A 51 -5.27 -34.13 -1.06
N PRO A 52 -4.59 -33.19 -1.72
CA PRO A 52 -4.12 -31.96 -1.10
C PRO A 52 -5.27 -31.00 -0.82
N ALA A 53 -5.13 -30.23 0.26
CA ALA A 53 -6.04 -29.13 0.52
C ALA A 53 -5.76 -27.93 -0.40
N SER A 54 -6.81 -27.22 -0.76
CA SER A 54 -6.72 -25.92 -1.41
C SER A 54 -7.09 -24.82 -0.43
N VAL A 55 -6.32 -23.73 -0.41
CA VAL A 55 -6.56 -22.56 0.46
C VAL A 55 -6.73 -21.33 -0.41
N TYR A 56 -7.79 -20.56 -0.17
CA TYR A 56 -8.18 -19.39 -0.97
C TYR A 56 -8.25 -18.16 -0.07
N HIS A 57 -7.64 -17.04 -0.48
CA HIS A 57 -7.75 -15.76 0.20
C HIS A 57 -8.93 -14.98 -0.36
N LEU A 58 -9.97 -14.80 0.44
CA LEU A 58 -11.21 -14.15 0.05
C LEU A 58 -11.27 -12.74 0.63
N GLU A 59 -11.83 -11.82 -0.13
CA GLU A 59 -12.15 -10.45 0.28
C GLU A 59 -13.62 -10.13 -0.02
N THR A 60 -14.24 -9.35 0.85
CA THR A 60 -15.62 -8.88 0.69
C THR A 60 -15.70 -7.62 -0.18
N ALA A 61 -16.76 -7.47 -0.97
CA ALA A 61 -16.99 -6.27 -1.78
C ALA A 61 -17.59 -5.08 -0.99
N GLY A 62 -17.82 -5.24 0.32
CA GLY A 62 -18.50 -4.28 1.20
C GLY A 62 -18.73 -4.86 2.61
N PRO A 63 -19.58 -4.22 3.45
CA PRO A 63 -19.88 -4.70 4.80
C PRO A 63 -20.70 -6.00 4.73
N LEU A 64 -19.99 -7.12 4.62
CA LEU A 64 -20.55 -8.44 4.38
C LEU A 64 -19.91 -9.43 5.34
N ARG A 65 -20.73 -10.16 6.10
CA ARG A 65 -20.26 -11.26 6.93
C ARG A 65 -20.32 -12.56 6.17
N ILE A 66 -19.23 -13.32 6.20
CA ILE A 66 -19.17 -14.68 5.64
C ILE A 66 -19.19 -15.70 6.78
N GLU A 67 -20.08 -16.68 6.66
CA GLU A 67 -20.12 -17.87 7.52
C GLU A 67 -20.26 -19.14 6.67
N LEU A 68 -19.84 -20.28 7.22
CA LEU A 68 -20.12 -21.58 6.62
C LEU A 68 -21.51 -22.05 7.05
N GLY A 69 -22.25 -22.58 6.09
CA GLY A 69 -23.54 -23.22 6.29
C GLY A 69 -23.51 -24.68 5.82
N SER A 70 -24.40 -25.52 6.35
CA SER A 70 -24.55 -26.93 5.95
C SER A 70 -25.54 -27.13 4.80
N GLU A 71 -26.24 -26.07 4.39
CA GLU A 71 -27.21 -26.06 3.31
C GLU A 71 -26.56 -26.49 2.00
N ARG A 72 -27.32 -27.21 1.15
CA ARG A 72 -26.87 -27.68 -0.17
C ARG A 72 -25.60 -28.54 -0.11
N GLY A 73 -25.41 -29.28 0.98
CA GLY A 73 -24.19 -30.05 1.20
C GLY A 73 -22.98 -29.14 1.43
N GLY A 74 -23.17 -27.99 2.06
CA GLY A 74 -22.15 -26.98 2.33
C GLY A 74 -22.35 -25.71 1.50
N SER A 75 -22.36 -24.55 2.16
CA SER A 75 -22.40 -23.24 1.48
C SER A 75 -21.64 -22.15 2.24
N LEU A 76 -21.31 -21.07 1.53
CA LEU A 76 -21.00 -19.77 2.12
C LEU A 76 -22.31 -19.00 2.29
N ARG A 77 -22.61 -18.61 3.52
CA ARG A 77 -23.66 -17.67 3.87
C ARG A 77 -23.07 -16.27 3.91
N LEU A 78 -23.50 -15.45 2.96
CA LEU A 78 -23.08 -14.06 2.78
C LEU A 78 -24.18 -13.15 3.33
N ALA A 79 -23.98 -12.60 4.51
CA ALA A 79 -24.99 -11.81 5.21
C ALA A 79 -24.63 -10.32 5.23
N THR A 80 -25.58 -9.49 4.79
CA THR A 80 -25.62 -8.05 5.11
C THR A 80 -26.58 -7.84 6.28
N ASP A 81 -26.81 -6.59 6.69
CA ASP A 81 -27.79 -6.27 7.74
C ASP A 81 -29.23 -6.59 7.32
N THR A 82 -29.51 -6.62 6.01
CA THR A 82 -30.86 -6.79 5.46
C THR A 82 -31.09 -8.12 4.78
N ASP A 83 -30.04 -8.73 4.21
CA ASP A 83 -30.17 -9.84 3.27
C ASP A 83 -29.16 -10.94 3.56
N THR A 84 -29.50 -12.15 3.13
CA THR A 84 -28.60 -13.31 3.17
C THR A 84 -28.58 -14.00 1.83
N PHE A 85 -27.39 -14.21 1.29
CA PHE A 85 -27.15 -14.90 0.03
C PHE A 85 -26.35 -16.18 0.27
N LEU A 86 -26.76 -17.27 -0.36
CA LEU A 86 -26.04 -18.54 -0.30
C LEU A 86 -25.23 -18.75 -1.58
N CYS A 87 -23.96 -19.09 -1.41
CA CYS A 87 -23.04 -19.36 -2.51
C CYS A 87 -22.28 -20.67 -2.27
N VAL A 88 -22.04 -21.47 -3.31
CA VAL A 88 -21.27 -22.72 -3.21
C VAL A 88 -20.11 -22.66 -4.21
N PRO A 89 -19.10 -21.81 -3.98
CA PRO A 89 -18.15 -21.44 -5.02
C PRO A 89 -17.15 -22.57 -5.35
N TRP A 90 -17.13 -23.65 -4.58
CA TRP A 90 -16.34 -24.86 -4.85
C TRP A 90 -17.08 -25.89 -5.71
N SER A 91 -18.39 -25.76 -5.96
CA SER A 91 -19.14 -26.72 -6.77
C SER A 91 -19.35 -26.20 -8.20
N GLY A 92 -19.42 -27.12 -9.16
CA GLY A 92 -19.66 -26.82 -10.58
C GLY A 92 -18.58 -27.38 -11.52
N PRO A 93 -18.76 -27.20 -12.84
CA PRO A 93 -17.79 -27.65 -13.85
C PRO A 93 -16.40 -27.10 -13.59
N ASN A 94 -15.37 -27.91 -13.89
CA ASN A 94 -13.96 -27.54 -13.74
C ASN A 94 -13.56 -27.10 -12.31
N GLY A 95 -14.22 -27.63 -11.26
CA GLY A 95 -13.92 -27.31 -9.87
C GLY A 95 -14.60 -26.04 -9.34
N GLY A 96 -15.62 -25.54 -10.03
CA GLY A 96 -16.44 -24.41 -9.61
C GLY A 96 -15.79 -23.04 -9.79
N GLU A 97 -16.45 -22.00 -9.26
CA GLU A 97 -15.99 -20.61 -9.36
C GLU A 97 -14.61 -20.40 -8.75
N LEU A 98 -14.26 -21.08 -7.65
CA LEU A 98 -12.95 -20.95 -7.00
C LEU A 98 -11.79 -21.37 -7.91
N ALA A 99 -11.94 -22.49 -8.63
CA ALA A 99 -10.90 -22.99 -9.52
C ALA A 99 -10.74 -22.08 -10.75
N GLN A 100 -11.85 -21.58 -11.30
CA GLN A 100 -11.86 -20.62 -12.40
C GLN A 100 -11.25 -19.28 -11.98
N ALA A 101 -11.65 -18.75 -10.82
CA ALA A 101 -11.14 -17.51 -10.27
C ALA A 101 -9.62 -17.57 -10.02
N ARG A 102 -9.11 -18.70 -9.52
CA ARG A 102 -7.67 -18.92 -9.28
C ARG A 102 -6.84 -18.87 -10.57
N THR A 103 -7.41 -19.32 -11.68
CA THR A 103 -6.71 -19.40 -12.97
C THR A 103 -6.99 -18.22 -13.90
N SER A 104 -7.88 -17.29 -13.48
CA SER A 104 -8.29 -16.13 -14.28
C SER A 104 -7.16 -15.12 -14.59
N GLY A 105 -6.08 -15.11 -13.82
CA GLY A 105 -5.02 -14.10 -13.91
C GLY A 105 -5.39 -12.74 -13.29
N LEU A 106 -6.61 -12.58 -12.75
CA LEU A 106 -7.04 -11.35 -12.10
C LEU A 106 -6.52 -11.30 -10.65
N PRO A 107 -5.93 -10.18 -10.19
CA PRO A 107 -5.58 -9.99 -8.77
C PRO A 107 -6.79 -10.10 -7.84
N PHE A 108 -7.96 -9.64 -8.31
CA PHE A 108 -9.25 -9.78 -7.64
C PHE A 108 -10.23 -10.44 -8.61
N ALA A 109 -10.41 -11.74 -8.48
CA ALA A 109 -11.31 -12.50 -9.33
C ALA A 109 -12.70 -12.58 -8.66
N PRO A 110 -13.78 -12.13 -9.32
CA PRO A 110 -15.10 -12.10 -8.72
C PRO A 110 -15.63 -13.51 -8.43
N LEU A 111 -16.32 -13.66 -7.31
CA LEU A 111 -17.01 -14.85 -6.86
C LEU A 111 -18.42 -14.48 -6.41
N CYS A 112 -19.34 -15.45 -6.42
CA CYS A 112 -20.68 -15.33 -5.84
C CYS A 112 -21.44 -14.10 -6.37
N GLY A 113 -21.41 -13.90 -7.70
CA GLY A 113 -22.04 -12.75 -8.35
C GLY A 113 -21.38 -11.40 -8.04
N GLY A 114 -20.08 -11.39 -7.70
CA GLY A 114 -19.31 -10.16 -7.44
C GLY A 114 -19.43 -9.63 -6.01
N ARG A 115 -20.03 -10.40 -5.09
CA ARG A 115 -20.11 -10.04 -3.66
C ARG A 115 -18.84 -10.36 -2.89
N LEU A 116 -18.06 -11.30 -3.42
CA LEU A 116 -16.75 -11.71 -2.93
C LEU A 116 -15.72 -11.62 -4.04
N PHE A 117 -14.46 -11.47 -3.66
CA PHE A 117 -13.32 -11.58 -4.54
C PHE A 117 -12.35 -12.64 -4.02
N LEU A 118 -11.85 -13.48 -4.92
CA LEU A 118 -10.62 -14.22 -4.67
C LEU A 118 -9.44 -13.28 -4.90
N ARG A 119 -8.63 -13.08 -3.85
CA ARG A 119 -7.33 -12.41 -3.95
C ARG A 119 -6.31 -13.40 -4.49
N ASN A 120 -5.81 -13.14 -5.69
CA ASN A 120 -4.70 -13.87 -6.28
C ASN A 120 -3.41 -13.06 -6.11
N PRO A 121 -2.26 -13.72 -5.83
CA PRO A 121 -0.98 -13.05 -5.87
C PRO A 121 -0.77 -12.38 -7.23
N ALA A 122 -0.44 -11.09 -7.21
CA ALA A 122 -0.08 -10.36 -8.42
C ALA A 122 1.43 -10.17 -8.47
N THR A 123 2.00 -10.15 -9.67
CA THR A 123 3.37 -9.70 -9.87
C THR A 123 3.34 -8.20 -10.13
N GLY A 124 4.00 -7.40 -9.30
CA GLY A 124 4.15 -5.97 -9.55
C GLY A 124 4.85 -5.72 -10.89
N ARG A 125 4.50 -4.62 -11.57
CA ARG A 125 5.23 -4.19 -12.77
C ARG A 125 6.60 -3.68 -12.34
N ARG A 126 7.67 -4.42 -12.65
CA ARG A 126 9.06 -4.00 -12.46
C ARG A 126 9.65 -3.57 -13.79
N SER A 127 10.31 -2.42 -13.82
CA SER A 127 11.18 -2.07 -14.94
C SER A 127 12.36 -3.05 -15.04
N ASN A 128 12.96 -3.19 -16.22
CA ASN A 128 14.17 -4.03 -16.38
C ASN A 128 15.31 -3.56 -15.47
N LEU A 129 15.38 -2.26 -15.18
CA LEU A 129 16.37 -1.67 -14.27
C LEU A 129 16.12 -2.09 -12.81
N GLU A 130 14.86 -2.16 -12.38
CA GLU A 130 14.49 -2.64 -11.04
C GLU A 130 14.77 -4.13 -10.88
N LYS A 131 14.55 -4.94 -11.93
CA LYS A 131 14.88 -6.39 -11.91
C LYS A 131 16.39 -6.63 -11.77
N VAL A 132 17.21 -5.89 -12.51
CA VAL A 132 18.68 -5.96 -12.42
C VAL A 132 19.15 -5.45 -11.06
N THR A 133 18.56 -4.37 -10.54
CA THR A 133 18.86 -3.84 -9.20
C THR A 133 18.50 -4.86 -8.11
N ASP A 134 17.34 -5.51 -8.20
CA ASP A 134 16.92 -6.55 -7.25
C ASP A 134 17.84 -7.79 -7.33
N PHE A 135 18.23 -8.23 -8.53
CA PHE A 135 19.16 -9.34 -8.71
C PHE A 135 20.52 -9.05 -8.06
N LEU A 136 21.08 -7.86 -8.32
CA LEU A 136 22.35 -7.44 -7.72
C LEU A 136 22.23 -7.30 -6.20
N ARG A 137 21.08 -6.81 -5.70
CA ARG A 137 20.80 -6.71 -4.27
C ARG A 137 20.61 -8.07 -3.59
N ASP A 138 19.99 -9.04 -4.25
CA ASP A 138 19.69 -10.37 -3.69
C ASP A 138 20.89 -11.32 -3.74
N ARG A 139 21.93 -11.06 -4.57
CA ARG A 139 23.09 -11.96 -4.74
C ARG A 139 24.47 -11.37 -4.41
N VAL A 140 24.62 -10.06 -4.18
CA VAL A 140 25.92 -9.43 -3.93
C VAL A 140 26.00 -8.88 -2.50
N LYS A 141 26.99 -9.33 -1.71
CA LYS A 141 27.30 -8.77 -0.39
C LYS A 141 27.69 -7.28 -0.56
N GLY A 142 26.90 -6.36 0.00
CA GLY A 142 27.11 -4.90 -0.13
C GLY A 142 26.13 -4.14 -1.04
N GLY A 143 25.00 -4.75 -1.44
CA GLY A 143 24.02 -4.17 -2.38
C GLY A 143 23.39 -2.80 -2.02
N GLU A 144 23.62 -2.27 -0.82
CA GLU A 144 23.24 -0.89 -0.46
C GLU A 144 24.04 0.15 -1.27
N ALA A 145 25.34 -0.09 -1.50
CA ALA A 145 26.23 0.79 -2.25
C ALA A 145 25.79 0.97 -3.72
N VAL A 146 25.17 -0.06 -4.32
CA VAL A 146 24.64 -0.01 -5.68
C VAL A 146 23.38 0.86 -5.76
N THR A 147 22.56 0.90 -4.71
CA THR A 147 21.36 1.76 -4.70
C THR A 147 21.68 3.24 -4.48
N SER A 148 22.70 3.56 -3.68
CA SER A 148 23.23 4.93 -3.59
C SER A 148 23.88 5.32 -4.91
N PHE A 149 24.70 4.47 -5.52
CA PHE A 149 25.27 4.71 -6.84
C PHE A 149 24.20 5.04 -7.88
N VAL A 150 23.13 4.24 -8.03
CA VAL A 150 22.05 4.52 -9.00
C VAL A 150 21.29 5.82 -8.68
N LYS A 151 21.02 6.12 -7.40
CA LYS A 151 20.44 7.41 -7.01
C LYS A 151 21.35 8.59 -7.39
N ASP A 152 22.64 8.46 -7.11
CA ASP A 152 23.64 9.53 -7.22
C ASP A 152 24.15 9.72 -8.67
N THR A 153 24.07 8.71 -9.54
CA THR A 153 24.57 8.77 -10.93
C THR A 153 23.52 8.62 -12.02
N VAL A 154 22.38 7.96 -11.78
CA VAL A 154 21.37 7.69 -12.83
C VAL A 154 20.11 8.55 -12.65
N PHE A 155 19.70 8.83 -11.41
CA PHE A 155 18.50 9.61 -11.11
C PHE A 155 18.76 11.06 -10.70
N LYS A 156 20.01 11.41 -10.37
CA LYS A 156 20.38 12.78 -10.01
C LYS A 156 19.97 13.73 -11.14
N ASP A 157 19.07 14.66 -10.81
CA ASP A 157 18.53 15.71 -11.68
C ASP A 157 17.71 15.25 -12.91
N ARG A 158 17.65 13.94 -13.22
CA ARG A 158 16.99 13.41 -14.43
C ARG A 158 15.47 13.65 -14.46
N TYR A 159 14.85 13.76 -13.30
CA TYR A 159 13.41 14.04 -13.16
C TYR A 159 13.13 15.45 -12.64
N LEU A 160 14.14 16.32 -12.60
CA LEU A 160 13.98 17.71 -12.24
C LEU A 160 12.92 18.35 -13.14
N GLN A 161 11.88 18.90 -12.51
CA GLN A 161 10.96 19.80 -13.17
C GLN A 161 11.43 21.22 -12.86
N THR A 162 11.61 22.03 -13.88
CA THR A 162 11.89 23.46 -13.74
C THR A 162 10.70 24.24 -14.28
N GLY A 163 10.34 25.32 -13.61
CA GLY A 163 9.33 26.27 -14.07
C GLY A 163 9.99 27.60 -14.44
N THR A 164 9.33 28.39 -15.27
CA THR A 164 9.69 29.81 -15.44
C THR A 164 8.94 30.63 -14.42
N SER A 165 9.69 31.27 -13.51
CA SER A 165 9.17 32.22 -12.53
C SER A 165 9.05 33.63 -13.14
N GLU A 166 7.85 34.21 -13.17
CA GLU A 166 7.60 35.60 -13.58
C GLU A 166 6.94 36.41 -12.45
N ARG A 167 7.20 37.72 -12.37
CA ARG A 167 6.73 38.58 -11.28
C ARG A 167 5.32 39.12 -11.55
N ALA A 168 4.40 38.97 -10.61
CA ALA A 168 2.99 39.36 -10.64
C ALA A 168 2.49 39.73 -9.22
N ALA A 169 1.60 40.71 -9.09
CA ALA A 169 1.07 41.13 -7.79
C ALA A 169 0.09 40.08 -7.20
N ARG A 170 0.19 39.81 -5.89
CA ARG A 170 -0.78 39.00 -5.16
C ARG A 170 -2.14 39.70 -5.07
N GLN A 171 -3.21 39.00 -5.42
CA GLN A 171 -4.58 39.58 -5.37
C GLN A 171 -5.64 38.68 -4.72
N TYR A 172 -5.28 37.54 -4.12
CA TYR A 172 -6.28 36.55 -3.70
C TYR A 172 -6.11 36.08 -2.27
N ALA A 173 -7.24 35.93 -1.57
CA ALA A 173 -7.32 35.22 -0.30
C ALA A 173 -7.21 33.71 -0.54
N GLU A 174 -6.69 32.98 0.45
CA GLU A 174 -6.62 31.52 0.37
C GLU A 174 -8.03 30.91 0.28
N PRO A 175 -8.20 29.80 -0.45
CA PRO A 175 -9.47 29.08 -0.47
C PRO A 175 -9.90 28.65 0.94
N PRO A 176 -11.21 28.66 1.24
CA PRO A 176 -11.71 28.11 2.50
C PRO A 176 -11.25 26.67 2.72
N GLY A 177 -10.77 26.36 3.94
CA GLY A 177 -10.27 25.03 4.30
C GLY A 177 -8.86 24.71 3.81
N ALA A 178 -8.23 25.59 3.02
CA ALA A 178 -6.84 25.40 2.63
C ALA A 178 -5.91 25.45 3.86
N PRO A 179 -4.75 24.77 3.82
CA PRO A 179 -3.73 24.93 4.84
C PRO A 179 -3.30 26.40 4.99
N PRO A 180 -2.61 26.75 6.11
CA PRO A 180 -1.96 28.04 6.21
C PRO A 180 -1.06 28.31 4.98
N PRO A 181 -0.93 29.59 4.55
CA PRO A 181 -0.07 29.94 3.43
C PRO A 181 1.34 29.40 3.61
N VAL A 182 1.95 28.95 2.51
CA VAL A 182 3.33 28.48 2.55
C VAL A 182 4.23 29.66 2.91
N ALA A 183 5.05 29.49 3.94
CA ALA A 183 6.06 30.46 4.27
C ALA A 183 7.08 30.53 3.12
N ILE A 184 7.16 31.68 2.45
CA ILE A 184 8.09 31.95 1.36
C ILE A 184 8.80 33.27 1.60
N SER A 185 9.98 33.45 1.00
CA SER A 185 10.69 34.73 1.06
C SER A 185 9.86 35.84 0.38
N GLN A 186 9.81 37.04 0.99
CA GLN A 186 9.02 38.16 0.49
C GLN A 186 9.37 38.56 -0.96
N LEU A 187 10.66 38.44 -1.33
CA LEU A 187 11.14 38.70 -2.70
C LEU A 187 10.50 37.76 -3.74
N SER A 188 10.01 36.59 -3.31
CA SER A 188 9.44 35.54 -4.17
C SER A 188 7.91 35.51 -4.15
N ALA A 189 7.27 36.28 -3.27
CA ALA A 189 5.82 36.20 -3.06
C ALA A 189 4.98 36.65 -4.26
N GLU A 190 5.61 37.33 -5.21
CA GLU A 190 5.04 37.80 -6.46
C GLU A 190 5.34 36.85 -7.63
N ALA A 191 6.06 35.74 -7.44
CA ALA A 191 6.41 34.86 -8.55
C ALA A 191 5.21 33.99 -9.01
N GLN A 192 5.13 33.69 -10.30
CA GLN A 192 4.25 32.70 -10.90
C GLN A 192 5.07 31.65 -11.63
N VAL A 193 4.70 30.38 -11.50
CA VAL A 193 5.34 29.24 -12.16
C VAL A 193 4.39 28.57 -13.15
N VAL A 194 4.94 28.07 -14.25
CA VAL A 194 4.23 27.14 -15.14
C VAL A 194 4.46 25.72 -14.60
N PRO A 195 3.41 25.00 -14.16
CA PRO A 195 3.57 23.66 -13.66
C PRO A 195 3.95 22.71 -14.79
N ALA A 196 5.01 21.96 -14.59
CA ALA A 196 5.43 20.88 -15.46
C ALA A 196 5.04 19.52 -14.84
N GLY A 197 4.35 18.68 -15.62
CA GLY A 197 3.92 17.33 -15.20
C GLY A 197 2.82 17.28 -14.13
N LEU A 198 2.18 18.41 -13.78
CA LEU A 198 1.08 18.43 -12.82
C LEU A 198 -0.20 17.91 -13.48
N ALA A 199 -0.53 16.65 -13.21
CA ALA A 199 -1.71 15.96 -13.75
C ALA A 199 -3.01 16.26 -12.98
N LEU A 200 -3.06 17.34 -12.20
CA LEU A 200 -4.23 17.78 -11.44
C LEU A 200 -4.79 19.06 -12.07
N ALA A 201 -6.08 19.03 -12.41
CA ALA A 201 -6.80 20.24 -12.79
C ALA A 201 -7.08 21.10 -11.55
N LEU A 202 -6.93 22.42 -11.70
CA LEU A 202 -7.00 23.36 -10.58
C LEU A 202 -7.97 24.51 -10.90
N ASN A 203 -8.78 24.89 -9.92
CA ASN A 203 -9.74 25.98 -10.04
C ASN A 203 -9.05 27.35 -9.97
N GLY A 204 -9.50 28.30 -10.78
CA GLY A 204 -9.03 29.69 -10.73
C GLY A 204 -7.62 29.90 -11.31
N VAL A 205 -7.05 28.91 -12.00
CA VAL A 205 -5.78 29.04 -12.70
C VAL A 205 -5.97 29.81 -14.01
N GLN A 206 -5.23 30.90 -14.17
CA GLN A 206 -5.24 31.70 -15.39
C GLN A 206 -4.03 31.38 -16.24
N GLN A 207 -4.24 31.12 -17.54
CA GLN A 207 -3.17 30.84 -18.51
C GLN A 207 -2.23 29.68 -18.12
N GLY A 208 -2.71 28.76 -17.28
CA GLY A 208 -1.91 27.64 -16.79
C GLY A 208 -0.80 28.04 -15.80
N ARG A 209 -0.83 29.24 -15.22
CA ARG A 209 0.21 29.73 -14.30
C ARG A 209 -0.26 29.69 -12.85
N LEU A 210 0.63 29.27 -11.95
CA LEU A 210 0.38 29.20 -10.51
C LEU A 210 1.21 30.25 -9.79
N GLU A 211 0.56 31.15 -9.05
CA GLU A 211 1.24 31.97 -8.04
C GLU A 211 1.96 31.08 -7.01
N VAL A 212 3.22 31.41 -6.76
CA VAL A 212 4.10 30.70 -5.84
C VAL A 212 3.56 30.77 -4.40
N GLY A 213 3.46 29.60 -3.77
CA GLY A 213 3.03 29.43 -2.38
C GLY A 213 1.53 29.67 -2.13
N ARG A 214 0.74 30.02 -3.15
CA ARG A 214 -0.74 30.10 -3.07
C ARG A 214 -1.34 28.70 -3.12
N TRP A 215 -2.43 28.46 -2.38
CA TRP A 215 -3.20 27.23 -2.51
C TRP A 215 -4.29 27.36 -3.57
N TYR A 216 -4.41 26.33 -4.40
CA TYR A 216 -5.47 26.16 -5.39
C TYR A 216 -6.28 24.92 -5.06
N VAL A 217 -7.60 25.00 -5.22
CA VAL A 217 -8.49 23.84 -5.06
C VAL A 217 -8.38 22.96 -6.30
N ALA A 218 -8.21 21.66 -6.11
CA ALA A 218 -8.29 20.69 -7.21
C ALA A 218 -9.72 20.60 -7.76
N THR A 219 -9.85 20.68 -9.08
CA THR A 219 -11.15 20.62 -9.77
C THR A 219 -11.83 19.28 -9.51
N ASP A 220 -13.12 19.32 -9.17
CA ASP A 220 -13.97 18.17 -8.82
C ASP A 220 -13.47 17.31 -7.64
N LEU A 221 -12.52 17.83 -6.87
CA LEU A 221 -11.88 17.14 -5.75
C LEU A 221 -11.89 18.05 -4.49
N PRO A 222 -13.06 18.25 -3.85
CA PRO A 222 -13.18 19.11 -2.68
C PRO A 222 -12.26 18.63 -1.55
N GLY A 223 -11.65 19.56 -0.82
CA GLY A 223 -10.70 19.23 0.26
C GLY A 223 -9.31 18.84 -0.21
N ILE A 224 -9.03 18.87 -1.52
CA ILE A 224 -7.67 18.68 -2.06
C ILE A 224 -7.14 20.04 -2.54
N PHE A 225 -6.00 20.44 -1.99
CA PHE A 225 -5.36 21.71 -2.26
C PHE A 225 -3.96 21.49 -2.82
N VAL A 226 -3.59 22.26 -3.84
CA VAL A 226 -2.28 22.19 -4.47
C VAL A 226 -1.62 23.55 -4.41
N SER A 227 -0.34 23.56 -4.04
CA SER A 227 0.53 24.72 -4.15
C SER A 227 1.81 24.35 -4.87
N SER A 228 2.51 25.35 -5.39
CA SER A 228 3.78 25.16 -6.06
C SER A 228 4.76 26.27 -5.67
N LEU A 229 6.05 25.90 -5.59
CA LEU A 229 7.17 26.80 -5.33
C LEU A 229 8.46 26.17 -5.83
N GLU A 230 9.51 26.97 -6.00
CA GLU A 230 10.87 26.47 -6.14
C GLU A 230 11.49 26.24 -4.75
N ALA A 231 12.29 25.18 -4.57
CA ALA A 231 12.79 24.80 -3.24
C ALA A 231 13.61 25.91 -2.55
N GLY A 232 14.36 26.72 -3.31
CA GLY A 232 15.13 27.85 -2.80
C GLY A 232 14.30 29.04 -2.31
N GLN A 233 12.99 29.04 -2.56
CA GLN A 233 12.07 30.11 -2.12
C GLN A 233 11.61 29.91 -0.67
N VAL A 234 11.82 28.72 -0.10
CA VAL A 234 11.53 28.43 1.30
C VAL A 234 12.50 29.22 2.19
N PRO A 235 12.00 29.95 3.21
CA PRO A 235 12.86 30.70 4.12
C PRO A 235 13.83 29.78 4.85
N ALA A 236 14.95 30.34 5.30
CA ALA A 236 15.99 29.60 6.00
C ALA A 236 15.40 28.80 7.18
N VAL A 237 15.71 27.51 7.20
CA VAL A 237 15.26 26.60 8.25
C VAL A 237 15.80 27.06 9.61
N LYS A 238 15.00 26.88 10.67
CA LYS A 238 15.40 27.23 12.05
C LYS A 238 16.78 26.61 12.38
N PRO A 239 17.64 27.34 13.12
CA PRO A 239 18.99 26.88 13.44
C PRO A 239 19.07 25.48 14.05
N GLU A 240 18.07 25.09 14.84
CA GLU A 240 17.96 23.77 15.48
C GLU A 240 17.91 22.59 14.48
N TYR A 241 17.38 22.80 13.28
CA TYR A 241 17.28 21.75 12.26
C TYR A 241 18.42 21.81 11.24
N LYS A 242 19.21 22.90 11.19
CA LYS A 242 20.32 23.03 10.23
C LYS A 242 21.32 21.86 10.27
N PRO A 243 21.71 21.31 11.44
CA PRO A 243 22.62 20.16 11.47
C PRO A 243 22.04 18.88 10.88
N LEU A 244 20.72 18.79 10.70
CA LEU A 244 20.01 17.62 10.20
C LEU A 244 19.75 17.68 8.69
N LEU A 245 20.07 18.80 8.04
CA LEU A 245 19.72 19.07 6.65
C LEU A 245 20.96 19.31 5.81
N SER A 246 20.99 18.72 4.62
CA SER A 246 21.95 19.10 3.58
C SER A 246 21.54 20.45 2.97
N PRO A 247 22.50 21.34 2.65
CA PRO A 247 22.18 22.57 1.93
C PRO A 247 21.71 22.23 0.51
N LEU A 248 20.75 23.00 0.00
CA LEU A 248 20.35 22.91 -1.40
C LEU A 248 21.48 23.42 -2.29
N ASP A 249 21.85 22.67 -3.32
CA ASP A 249 22.79 23.13 -4.35
C ASP A 249 22.11 24.05 -5.38
N GLY A 250 22.88 24.59 -6.33
CA GLY A 250 22.35 25.52 -7.33
C GLY A 250 21.24 24.94 -8.22
N VAL A 251 21.21 23.62 -8.40
CA VAL A 251 20.18 22.92 -9.17
C VAL A 251 18.95 22.74 -8.29
N GLU A 252 19.13 22.17 -7.10
CA GLU A 252 18.06 21.90 -6.13
C GLU A 252 17.30 23.18 -5.75
N ASN A 253 17.99 24.31 -5.63
CA ASN A 253 17.35 25.60 -5.33
C ASN A 253 16.27 26.00 -6.36
N THR A 254 16.42 25.60 -7.62
CA THR A 254 15.48 25.93 -8.70
C THR A 254 14.46 24.83 -8.97
N ALA A 255 14.51 23.74 -8.20
CA ALA A 255 13.63 22.61 -8.38
C ALA A 255 12.18 22.97 -8.05
N LEU A 256 11.29 22.77 -9.03
CA LEU A 256 9.86 22.96 -8.85
C LEU A 256 9.32 21.88 -7.91
N THR A 257 8.73 22.33 -6.81
CA THR A 257 8.11 21.50 -5.78
C THR A 257 6.60 21.72 -5.80
N TYR A 258 5.85 20.62 -5.73
CA TYR A 258 4.41 20.66 -5.51
C TYR A 258 4.10 20.23 -4.10
N LEU A 259 3.30 21.03 -3.40
CA LEU A 259 2.70 20.66 -2.14
C LEU A 259 1.25 20.27 -2.43
N VAL A 260 0.83 19.09 -1.97
CA VAL A 260 -0.55 18.64 -2.09
C VAL A 260 -1.07 18.33 -0.69
N ALA A 261 -2.14 18.99 -0.29
CA ALA A 261 -2.78 18.82 0.99
C ALA A 261 -4.17 18.19 0.81
N TYR A 262 -4.53 17.33 1.76
CA TYR A 262 -5.80 16.61 1.79
C TYR A 262 -6.48 16.90 3.12
N ASP A 263 -7.75 17.30 3.08
CA ASP A 263 -8.58 17.46 4.26
C ASP A 263 -8.98 16.08 4.79
N LEU A 264 -8.41 15.69 5.94
CA LEU A 264 -8.71 14.42 6.59
C LEU A 264 -10.08 14.37 7.28
N GLY A 265 -10.80 15.50 7.34
CA GLY A 265 -12.23 15.52 7.67
C GLY A 265 -13.12 15.03 6.53
N ILE A 266 -12.60 15.00 5.30
CA ILE A 266 -13.30 14.56 4.09
C ILE A 266 -12.74 13.21 3.60
N TYR A 267 -11.42 13.03 3.67
CA TYR A 267 -10.73 11.83 3.18
C TYR A 267 -10.13 10.99 4.32
N GLU A 268 -10.07 9.69 4.10
CA GLU A 268 -9.39 8.75 4.98
C GLU A 268 -8.04 8.34 4.39
N LEU A 269 -7.07 8.03 5.26
CA LEU A 269 -5.79 7.47 4.86
C LEU A 269 -5.81 5.93 4.96
N GLY A 270 -5.71 5.27 3.82
CA GLY A 270 -5.51 3.82 3.74
C GLY A 270 -4.03 3.43 3.65
N PHE A 271 -3.72 2.20 4.06
CA PHE A 271 -2.43 1.57 3.86
C PHE A 271 -2.61 0.19 3.22
N ALA A 272 -1.81 -0.12 2.20
CA ALA A 272 -1.79 -1.42 1.54
C ALA A 272 -0.34 -1.84 1.28
N LEU A 273 -0.05 -3.12 1.50
CA LEU A 273 1.25 -3.68 1.19
C LEU A 273 1.41 -3.89 -0.31
N GLY A 274 2.64 -3.69 -0.81
CA GLY A 274 2.99 -4.04 -2.17
C GLY A 274 3.01 -5.56 -2.38
N THR A 275 3.17 -5.99 -3.64
CA THR A 275 3.23 -7.42 -4.01
C THR A 275 4.36 -8.15 -3.31
N ASP A 276 5.54 -7.50 -3.24
CA ASP A 276 6.78 -8.11 -2.76
C ASP A 276 7.30 -7.47 -1.47
N HIS A 277 7.00 -6.18 -1.27
CA HIS A 277 7.61 -5.34 -0.25
C HIS A 277 6.58 -4.57 0.57
N PRO A 278 6.86 -4.30 1.87
CA PRO A 278 7.99 -4.81 2.66
C PRO A 278 8.01 -6.35 2.78
N ARG A 279 9.19 -6.95 2.95
CA ARG A 279 9.31 -8.41 3.21
C ARG A 279 9.14 -8.64 4.72
N LEU A 280 8.67 -9.83 5.11
CA LEU A 280 8.44 -10.19 6.52
C LEU A 280 9.66 -10.84 7.20
N GLY A 281 10.67 -11.23 6.42
CA GLY A 281 11.93 -11.76 6.95
C GLY A 281 12.82 -10.67 7.54
N TRP A 282 13.99 -11.08 8.04
CA TRP A 282 14.98 -10.17 8.60
C TRP A 282 15.42 -9.07 7.61
N SER A 283 15.29 -7.81 8.04
CA SER A 283 15.87 -6.65 7.34
C SER A 283 17.40 -6.71 7.33
N ASP A 284 18.01 -6.30 6.20
CA ASP A 284 19.46 -6.19 6.07
C ASP A 284 20.08 -5.10 6.98
N ARG A 285 19.27 -4.19 7.54
CA ARG A 285 19.72 -3.17 8.50
C ARG A 285 19.93 -3.69 9.93
N SER A 286 19.26 -4.78 10.29
CA SER A 286 19.48 -5.41 11.60
C SER A 286 20.86 -6.08 11.57
N PRO A 287 21.78 -5.82 12.52
CA PRO A 287 23.08 -6.48 12.57
C PRO A 287 22.95 -8.01 12.52
N THR A 288 23.85 -8.70 11.81
CA THR A 288 23.74 -10.17 11.67
C THR A 288 23.86 -10.89 13.02
N GLU A 289 24.66 -10.35 13.93
CA GLU A 289 24.82 -10.82 15.32
C GLU A 289 23.57 -10.68 16.18
N ASP A 290 22.69 -9.74 15.83
CA ASP A 290 21.43 -9.51 16.53
C ASP A 290 20.32 -10.44 16.03
N ARG A 291 20.43 -10.96 14.80
CA ARG A 291 19.42 -11.85 14.23
C ARG A 291 19.49 -13.23 14.85
N ASP A 292 18.33 -13.79 15.15
CA ASP A 292 18.23 -15.18 15.55
C ASP A 292 18.21 -16.08 14.31
N PRO A 293 19.27 -16.88 14.06
CA PRO A 293 19.38 -17.68 12.85
C PRO A 293 18.38 -18.84 12.82
N SER A 294 17.76 -19.18 13.96
CA SER A 294 16.72 -20.21 14.03
C SER A 294 15.35 -19.71 13.55
N LEU A 295 15.15 -18.38 13.49
CA LEU A 295 13.90 -17.77 13.08
C LEU A 295 13.96 -17.29 11.64
N PRO A 296 12.91 -17.54 10.83
CA PRO A 296 12.88 -17.08 9.44
C PRO A 296 12.77 -15.55 9.32
N GLY A 297 12.29 -14.87 10.35
CA GLY A 297 12.20 -13.41 10.44
C GLY A 297 11.99 -12.95 11.88
N PRO A 298 11.90 -11.62 12.13
CA PRO A 298 11.76 -11.04 13.47
C PRO A 298 10.54 -11.57 14.24
N ASP A 299 9.45 -11.82 13.52
CA ASP A 299 8.20 -12.36 14.09
C ASP A 299 8.09 -13.89 14.01
N GLY A 300 9.21 -14.59 13.70
CA GLY A 300 9.21 -16.04 13.49
C GLY A 300 8.56 -16.47 12.17
N ILE A 301 8.26 -15.53 11.27
CA ILE A 301 7.75 -15.78 9.92
C ILE A 301 8.56 -15.01 8.88
N ALA A 302 8.58 -15.48 7.64
CA ALA A 302 9.19 -14.76 6.51
C ALA A 302 8.25 -14.61 5.30
N SER A 303 7.03 -15.17 5.39
CA SER A 303 6.06 -15.22 4.31
C SER A 303 4.67 -14.83 4.81
N SER A 304 3.94 -14.10 3.96
CA SER A 304 2.53 -13.80 4.20
C SER A 304 1.61 -14.93 3.77
N GLU A 305 2.12 -15.99 3.14
CA GLU A 305 1.30 -17.08 2.64
C GLU A 305 0.43 -17.71 3.74
N PRO A 306 -0.85 -17.99 3.44
CA PRO A 306 -1.52 -17.92 2.13
C PRO A 306 -2.18 -16.56 1.82
N LEU A 307 -1.91 -15.49 2.59
CA LEU A 307 -2.45 -14.16 2.32
C LEU A 307 -1.80 -13.57 1.06
N ALA A 308 -2.57 -13.53 -0.02
CA ALA A 308 -2.20 -12.88 -1.27
C ALA A 308 -2.10 -11.35 -1.13
N ARG A 309 -0.93 -10.82 -1.48
CA ARG A 309 -0.67 -9.39 -1.64
C ARG A 309 -0.81 -9.03 -3.11
N THR A 310 -1.73 -8.12 -3.42
CA THR A 310 -2.09 -7.75 -4.79
C THR A 310 -1.31 -6.52 -5.26
N GLY A 311 -0.90 -5.63 -4.36
CA GLY A 311 -0.25 -4.35 -4.71
C GLY A 311 -1.10 -3.45 -5.60
N VAL A 312 -2.41 -3.72 -5.69
CA VAL A 312 -3.39 -2.95 -6.45
C VAL A 312 -4.64 -2.78 -5.58
N LEU A 313 -5.35 -1.67 -5.78
CA LEU A 313 -6.58 -1.39 -5.05
C LEU A 313 -7.67 -2.42 -5.42
N PRO A 314 -8.47 -2.87 -4.44
CA PRO A 314 -9.58 -3.74 -4.72
C PRO A 314 -10.71 -2.98 -5.46
N PRO A 315 -11.49 -3.65 -6.32
CA PRO A 315 -12.44 -2.99 -7.23
C PRO A 315 -13.42 -2.02 -6.54
N GLN A 316 -13.88 -2.36 -5.34
CA GLN A 316 -14.81 -1.56 -4.55
C GLN A 316 -14.20 -0.27 -3.96
N GLN A 317 -12.87 -0.15 -3.96
CA GLN A 317 -12.17 1.06 -3.48
C GLN A 317 -11.79 2.00 -4.62
N VAL A 318 -11.64 1.51 -5.86
CA VAL A 318 -11.10 2.30 -6.99
C VAL A 318 -11.85 3.61 -7.21
N SER A 319 -13.18 3.60 -7.12
CA SER A 319 -14.00 4.80 -7.33
C SER A 319 -14.02 5.77 -6.14
N ARG A 320 -13.42 5.39 -5.00
CA ARG A 320 -13.41 6.17 -3.75
C ARG A 320 -12.03 6.71 -3.40
N VAL A 321 -11.00 6.35 -4.16
CA VAL A 321 -9.63 6.79 -3.92
C VAL A 321 -9.35 8.03 -4.75
N ALA A 322 -9.07 9.15 -4.08
CA ALA A 322 -8.65 10.37 -4.74
C ALA A 322 -7.18 10.33 -5.19
N SER A 323 -6.31 9.69 -4.39
CA SER A 323 -4.88 9.60 -4.65
C SER A 323 -4.24 8.35 -4.04
N THR A 324 -3.19 7.84 -4.70
CA THR A 324 -2.35 6.77 -4.17
C THR A 324 -0.89 7.22 -4.06
N PHE A 325 -0.29 7.08 -2.88
CA PHE A 325 1.12 7.37 -2.66
C PHE A 325 1.91 6.07 -2.60
N THR A 326 2.68 5.78 -3.63
CA THR A 326 3.57 4.62 -3.62
C THR A 326 4.91 5.00 -3.02
N GLY A 327 5.04 4.79 -1.71
CA GLY A 327 6.30 4.95 -0.98
C GLY A 327 7.03 3.62 -0.82
N GLY A 328 8.30 3.54 -1.25
CA GLY A 328 9.07 2.31 -1.21
C GLY A 328 9.64 1.97 0.17
N PHE A 329 8.97 1.13 0.95
CA PHE A 329 9.67 0.31 1.95
C PHE A 329 10.48 -0.76 1.21
N LYS A 330 11.77 -0.50 0.98
CA LYS A 330 12.68 -1.51 0.43
C LYS A 330 12.93 -2.63 1.48
N ARG A 331 13.43 -3.78 1.03
CA ARG A 331 13.88 -4.91 1.89
C ARG A 331 14.67 -4.46 3.13
N SER A 332 15.59 -3.52 2.96
CA SER A 332 16.41 -2.98 4.05
C SER A 332 15.66 -2.01 4.96
N HIS A 333 14.53 -1.46 4.55
CA HIS A 333 13.82 -0.42 5.30
C HIS A 333 12.86 -0.97 6.36
N GLY A 334 12.81 -2.30 6.52
CA GLY A 334 11.98 -2.94 7.55
C GLY A 334 12.52 -2.81 8.97
N ALA A 335 13.70 -2.20 9.18
CA ALA A 335 14.28 -1.97 10.51
C ALA A 335 14.97 -0.60 10.63
N PHE A 336 15.16 -0.16 11.87
CA PHE A 336 15.91 1.06 12.18
C PHE A 336 17.37 0.89 11.77
N LYS A 337 17.92 1.87 11.03
CA LYS A 337 19.32 1.85 10.59
C LYS A 337 20.27 2.35 11.68
N TYR A 338 19.82 3.34 12.46
CA TYR A 338 20.64 4.10 13.41
C TYR A 338 19.85 4.39 14.68
N GLY A 339 20.56 4.80 15.73
CA GLY A 339 20.01 5.13 17.04
C GLY A 339 19.67 3.90 17.88
N ASP A 340 19.17 4.13 19.09
CA ASP A 340 18.95 3.09 20.10
C ASP A 340 18.09 1.92 19.60
N LEU A 341 17.10 2.19 18.74
CA LEU A 341 16.21 1.16 18.22
C LEU A 341 16.92 0.19 17.27
N ALA A 342 18.00 0.61 16.61
CA ALA A 342 18.81 -0.28 15.77
C ALA A 342 19.57 -1.35 16.57
N ALA A 343 19.80 -1.11 17.87
CA ALA A 343 20.48 -2.05 18.78
C ALA A 343 19.54 -2.73 19.78
N LYS A 344 18.25 -2.40 19.78
CA LYS A 344 17.23 -2.99 20.67
C LYS A 344 16.44 -4.06 19.96
N ASN A 345 16.00 -5.08 20.69
CA ASN A 345 15.11 -6.14 20.22
C ASN A 345 15.61 -6.80 18.93
N ARG A 346 16.90 -7.16 18.88
CA ARG A 346 17.51 -7.80 17.70
C ARG A 346 17.50 -6.91 16.44
N GLY A 347 17.59 -5.59 16.67
CA GLY A 347 17.46 -4.54 15.66
C GLY A 347 16.01 -4.32 15.28
N SER A 348 15.33 -3.41 15.99
CA SER A 348 13.88 -3.25 15.95
C SER A 348 13.34 -3.07 14.53
N HIS A 349 12.28 -3.81 14.22
CA HIS A 349 11.58 -3.77 12.92
C HIS A 349 10.34 -2.88 12.97
N TYR A 350 9.90 -2.42 11.80
CA TYR A 350 8.60 -1.77 11.66
C TYR A 350 7.51 -2.83 11.55
N GLY A 351 6.50 -2.76 12.41
CA GLY A 351 5.28 -3.54 12.27
C GLY A 351 4.42 -3.08 11.10
N PHE A 352 3.64 -4.00 10.53
CA PHE A 352 2.77 -3.73 9.39
C PHE A 352 1.36 -4.27 9.65
N ILE A 353 0.35 -3.44 9.43
CA ILE A 353 -1.06 -3.81 9.53
C ILE A 353 -1.78 -3.33 8.27
N GLU A 354 -2.50 -4.24 7.61
CA GLU A 354 -3.36 -3.92 6.45
C GLU A 354 -4.74 -4.51 6.71
N SER A 355 -5.79 -3.69 6.60
CA SER A 355 -7.19 -4.09 6.83
C SER A 355 -7.44 -4.81 8.16
N GLY A 356 -6.71 -4.41 9.21
CA GLY A 356 -6.76 -5.05 10.54
C GLY A 356 -5.96 -6.36 10.67
N THR A 357 -5.35 -6.84 9.58
CA THR A 357 -4.49 -8.02 9.56
C THR A 357 -3.04 -7.66 9.88
N VAL A 358 -2.44 -8.36 10.84
CA VAL A 358 -1.08 -8.09 11.30
C VAL A 358 -0.08 -8.89 10.46
N PHE A 359 0.78 -8.22 9.70
CA PHE A 359 1.83 -8.87 8.92
C PHE A 359 3.17 -8.90 9.65
N SER A 360 3.44 -7.92 10.52
CA SER A 360 4.62 -7.86 11.39
C SER A 360 4.30 -7.01 12.63
N ARG A 361 4.95 -7.27 13.78
CA ARG A 361 4.66 -6.61 15.06
C ARG A 361 5.68 -5.55 15.46
#